data_AF-A0A9P5BGL7-F1
#
_entry.id   AF-A0A9P5BGL7-F1
#
_cell.length_a   1.000
_cell.length_b   1.000
_cell.length_c   1.000
_cell.angle_alpha   90.00
_cell.angle_beta   90.00
_cell.angle_gamma   90.00
#
_symmetry.space_group_name_H-M   'P 1'
#
loop_
_entity.id
_entity.type
_entity.pdbx_description
1 polymer ?
#
loop_
_entity_poly.entity_id
_entity_poly.type
_entity_poly.pdbx_seq_one_letter_code
_entity_poly.pdbx_strand_id
1 'polypeptide(L)'
;MVRGCWLVGTQPHVDLDHTIFKTFGRVSYLERIKALIQDGHETNHYLDKVVVEGFCQSVQKLGPLCHSVAELKYLAHMQRIATLASTNPAESYHELAFLYDGLGNLSSNDFTSFIDPTNHASQLVILHMLVLEFVMSRKAVEGDNRSASGKKGYYRRKAMSKVWVQQILRKLPVEYYEYGEWSLRFINGLNYSFDDEDQVWKPFFLSHGRTLIPAGETLSLAVI
;
A
#
# COMPACT_ATOMS: atom_id res chain seq x y z
N MET A 1 -12.26 -6.34 -7.11
CA MET A 1 -12.97 -7.21 -6.15
C MET A 1 -13.55 -6.45 -4.96
N VAL A 2 -12.80 -5.54 -4.31
CA VAL A 2 -13.24 -4.78 -3.11
C VAL A 2 -14.62 -4.11 -3.26
N ARG A 3 -14.87 -3.34 -4.32
CA ARG A 3 -16.18 -2.71 -4.57
C ARG A 3 -17.33 -3.72 -4.72
N GLY A 4 -17.06 -4.88 -5.30
CA GLY A 4 -18.04 -5.96 -5.41
C GLY A 4 -18.38 -6.56 -4.04
N CYS A 5 -17.38 -6.78 -3.18
CA CYS A 5 -17.59 -7.21 -1.81
C CYS A 5 -18.42 -6.19 -1.01
N TRP A 6 -18.11 -4.90 -1.17
CA TRP A 6 -18.89 -3.82 -0.56
C TRP A 6 -20.34 -3.84 -1.03
N LEU A 7 -20.59 -3.91 -2.34
CA LEU A 7 -21.95 -3.94 -2.91
C LEU A 7 -22.79 -5.12 -2.40
N VAL A 8 -22.18 -6.28 -2.18
CA VAL A 8 -22.86 -7.45 -1.60
C VAL A 8 -23.12 -7.25 -0.10
N GLY A 9 -22.15 -6.71 0.63
CA GLY A 9 -22.22 -6.51 2.08
C GLY A 9 -23.17 -5.39 2.52
N THR A 10 -23.46 -4.42 1.67
CA THR A 10 -24.33 -3.27 1.99
C THR A 10 -25.73 -3.37 1.40
N GLN A 11 -26.17 -4.55 0.95
CA GLN A 11 -27.52 -4.70 0.42
C GLN A 11 -28.57 -4.55 1.54
N PRO A 12 -29.67 -3.80 1.33
CA PRO A 12 -30.67 -3.52 2.36
C PRO A 12 -31.36 -4.77 2.94
N HIS A 13 -31.33 -5.88 2.21
CA HIS A 13 -32.00 -7.14 2.58
C HIS A 13 -31.10 -8.09 3.38
N VAL A 14 -29.83 -7.73 3.61
CA VAL A 14 -28.90 -8.54 4.39
C VAL A 14 -29.01 -8.11 5.85
N ASP A 15 -29.82 -8.85 6.61
CA ASP A 15 -29.86 -8.72 8.06
C ASP A 15 -28.66 -9.44 8.69
N LEU A 16 -27.58 -8.68 8.93
CA LEU A 16 -26.34 -9.21 9.47
C LEU A 16 -26.51 -9.76 10.89
N ASP A 17 -27.46 -9.24 11.68
CA ASP A 17 -27.66 -9.60 13.08
C ASP A 17 -28.16 -11.04 13.25
N HIS A 18 -28.83 -11.57 12.21
CA HIS A 18 -29.31 -12.95 12.15
C HIS A 18 -28.39 -13.90 11.38
N THR A 19 -27.21 -13.45 10.94
CA THR A 19 -26.25 -14.30 10.22
C THR A 19 -25.06 -14.70 11.08
N ILE A 20 -24.35 -15.76 10.65
CA ILE A 20 -23.03 -16.11 11.19
C ILE A 20 -21.99 -15.00 11.02
N PHE A 21 -22.27 -13.99 10.19
CA PHE A 21 -21.40 -12.85 9.91
C PHE A 21 -21.62 -11.65 10.84
N LYS A 22 -22.50 -11.73 11.85
CA LYS A 22 -22.73 -10.63 12.81
C LYS A 22 -21.46 -10.11 13.50
N THR A 23 -20.49 -11.00 13.73
CA THR A 23 -19.18 -10.66 14.32
C THR A 23 -18.16 -10.14 13.30
N PHE A 24 -18.47 -10.20 12.00
CA PHE A 24 -17.72 -9.58 10.91
C PHE A 24 -18.22 -8.16 10.59
N GLY A 25 -19.22 -7.66 11.34
CA GLY A 25 -19.67 -6.29 11.26
C GLY A 25 -18.54 -5.29 11.50
N ARG A 26 -18.67 -4.11 10.90
CA ARG A 26 -17.66 -3.03 10.92
C ARG A 26 -17.16 -2.71 12.33
N VAL A 27 -18.05 -2.66 13.32
CA VAL A 27 -17.71 -2.35 14.72
C VAL A 27 -16.80 -3.43 15.31
N SER A 28 -17.18 -4.70 15.16
CA SER A 28 -16.44 -5.86 15.66
C SER A 28 -15.04 -5.99 15.05
N TYR A 29 -14.86 -5.65 13.76
CA TYR A 29 -13.54 -5.61 13.12
C TYR A 29 -12.64 -4.52 13.71
N LEU A 30 -13.17 -3.31 13.91
CA LEU A 30 -12.40 -2.19 14.47
C LEU A 30 -12.05 -2.44 15.94
N GLU A 31 -12.95 -3.03 16.73
CA GLU A 31 -12.67 -3.45 18.10
C GLU A 31 -11.56 -4.51 18.15
N ARG A 32 -11.57 -5.46 17.21
CA ARG A 32 -10.54 -6.51 17.12
C ARG A 32 -9.19 -5.96 16.70
N ILE A 33 -9.14 -5.00 15.77
CA ILE A 33 -7.93 -4.26 15.44
C ILE A 33 -7.40 -3.56 16.68
N LYS A 34 -8.24 -2.77 17.38
CA LYS A 34 -7.83 -2.06 18.61
C LYS A 34 -7.28 -3.01 19.67
N ALA A 35 -7.90 -4.17 19.87
CA ALA A 35 -7.43 -5.19 20.81
C ALA A 35 -6.04 -5.73 20.42
N LEU A 36 -5.83 -6.09 19.13
CA LEU A 36 -4.52 -6.54 18.63
C LEU A 36 -3.41 -5.52 18.84
N ILE A 37 -3.75 -4.23 18.82
CA ILE A 37 -2.77 -3.15 18.98
C ILE A 37 -2.50 -2.87 20.47
N GLN A 38 -3.51 -3.01 21.34
CA GLN A 38 -3.37 -2.84 22.79
C GLN A 38 -2.55 -3.97 23.44
N ASP A 39 -2.68 -5.20 22.95
CA ASP A 39 -1.90 -6.35 23.44
C ASP A 39 -0.42 -6.31 23.01
N GLY A 40 -0.05 -5.49 22.01
CA GLY A 40 1.28 -5.45 21.39
C GLY A 40 2.26 -4.40 21.95
N HIS A 41 2.11 -4.00 23.22
CA HIS A 41 2.79 -2.81 23.77
C HIS A 41 4.34 -2.88 23.79
N GLU A 42 4.95 -4.06 23.61
CA GLU A 42 6.41 -4.24 23.63
C GLU A 42 7.07 -4.30 22.23
N THR A 43 6.32 -4.42 21.13
CA THR A 43 6.87 -4.59 19.76
C THR A 43 6.16 -3.74 18.69
N ASN A 44 5.76 -2.51 19.05
CA ASN A 44 5.23 -1.57 18.07
C ASN A 44 6.33 -1.13 17.07
N HIS A 45 6.46 -1.88 15.97
CA HIS A 45 7.36 -1.56 14.88
C HIS A 45 6.79 -0.39 14.06
N TYR A 46 7.33 0.81 14.29
CA TYR A 46 7.00 2.02 13.52
C TYR A 46 7.56 1.91 12.10
N LEU A 47 6.87 2.55 11.14
CA LEU A 47 7.42 2.68 9.80
C LEU A 47 8.59 3.68 9.83
N ASP A 48 9.68 3.33 9.13
CA ASP A 48 10.87 4.17 9.05
C ASP A 48 10.54 5.54 8.46
N LYS A 49 11.07 6.61 9.09
CA LYS A 49 10.78 8.00 8.70
C LYS A 49 11.20 8.31 7.27
N VAL A 50 12.30 7.74 6.78
CA VAL A 50 12.78 7.94 5.41
C VAL A 50 11.81 7.33 4.42
N VAL A 51 11.23 6.17 4.75
CA VAL A 51 10.19 5.53 3.92
C VAL A 51 8.93 6.38 3.90
N VAL A 52 8.51 6.92 5.05
CA VAL A 52 7.36 7.83 5.13
C VAL A 52 7.58 9.10 4.32
N GLU A 53 8.71 9.77 4.49
CA GLU A 53 9.05 11.00 3.78
C GLU A 53 9.11 10.76 2.27
N GLY A 54 9.79 9.70 1.83
CA GLY A 54 9.87 9.33 0.42
C GLY A 54 8.49 9.02 -0.18
N PHE A 55 7.67 8.26 0.54
CA PHE A 55 6.31 7.94 0.09
C PHE A 55 5.45 9.21 -0.01
N CYS A 56 5.44 10.04 1.03
CA CYS A 56 4.67 11.28 1.05
C CYS A 56 5.09 12.25 -0.06
N GLN A 57 6.39 12.42 -0.30
CA GLN A 57 6.91 13.22 -1.42
C GLN A 57 6.44 12.66 -2.77
N SER A 58 6.49 11.34 -2.95
CA SER A 58 5.99 10.70 -4.18
C SER A 58 4.51 10.95 -4.41
N VAL A 59 3.68 10.79 -3.37
CA VAL A 59 2.24 11.05 -3.42
C VAL A 59 1.95 12.54 -3.68
N GLN A 60 2.71 13.46 -3.09
CA GLN A 60 2.55 14.90 -3.30
C GLN A 60 2.81 15.31 -4.75
N LYS A 61 3.78 14.68 -5.44
CA LYS A 61 4.04 14.93 -6.87
C LYS A 61 2.85 14.62 -7.76
N LEU A 62 1.94 13.73 -7.34
CA LEU A 62 0.73 13.41 -8.11
C LEU A 62 -0.34 14.50 -8.04
N GLY A 63 -0.31 15.37 -7.03
CA GLY A 63 -1.35 16.37 -6.80
C GLY A 63 -1.71 17.20 -8.04
N PRO A 64 -0.73 17.79 -8.76
CA PRO A 64 -0.98 18.54 -9.99
C PRO A 64 -1.54 17.71 -11.16
N LEU A 65 -1.40 16.38 -11.14
CA LEU A 65 -1.93 15.49 -12.17
C LEU A 65 -3.38 15.06 -11.90
N CYS A 66 -3.88 15.24 -10.68
CA CYS A 66 -5.20 14.79 -10.30
C CYS A 66 -6.27 15.79 -10.77
N HIS A 67 -7.31 15.27 -11.41
CA HIS A 67 -8.40 16.06 -11.98
C HIS A 67 -9.74 15.78 -11.31
N SER A 68 -9.82 14.72 -10.50
CA SER A 68 -11.03 14.32 -9.79
C SER A 68 -10.90 14.43 -8.27
N VAL A 69 -12.04 14.64 -7.62
CA VAL A 69 -12.14 14.65 -6.15
C VAL A 69 -11.75 13.29 -5.56
N ALA A 70 -12.04 12.20 -6.26
CA ALA A 70 -11.69 10.86 -5.82
C ALA A 70 -10.16 10.71 -5.71
N GLU A 71 -9.42 11.04 -6.76
CA GLU A 71 -7.95 10.97 -6.78
C GLU A 71 -7.34 11.77 -5.62
N LEU A 72 -7.76 13.03 -5.44
CA LEU A 72 -7.26 13.90 -4.37
C LEU A 72 -7.55 13.34 -2.97
N LYS A 73 -8.74 12.77 -2.75
CA LYS A 73 -9.09 12.11 -1.47
C LYS A 73 -8.17 10.93 -1.19
N TYR A 74 -7.88 10.09 -2.19
CA TYR A 74 -6.96 8.97 -2.04
C TYR A 74 -5.53 9.43 -1.75
N LEU A 75 -5.03 10.48 -2.42
CA LEU A 75 -3.72 11.05 -2.11
C LEU A 75 -3.65 11.51 -0.64
N ALA A 76 -4.65 12.24 -0.16
CA ALA A 76 -4.70 12.73 1.21
C ALA A 76 -4.76 11.58 2.24
N HIS A 77 -5.62 10.57 2.00
CA HIS A 77 -5.69 9.40 2.87
C HIS A 77 -4.36 8.64 2.91
N MET A 78 -3.71 8.41 1.76
CA MET A 78 -2.43 7.72 1.70
C MET A 78 -1.33 8.44 2.51
N GLN A 79 -1.24 9.78 2.39
CA GLN A 79 -0.29 10.57 3.19
C GLN A 79 -0.58 10.46 4.69
N ARG A 80 -1.85 10.51 5.08
CA ARG A 80 -2.29 10.37 6.47
C ARG A 80 -1.92 8.99 7.03
N ILE A 81 -2.22 7.91 6.30
CA ILE A 81 -1.88 6.54 6.68
C ILE A 81 -0.36 6.40 6.87
N ALA A 82 0.44 6.86 5.91
CA ALA A 82 1.90 6.77 5.99
C ALA A 82 2.47 7.55 7.18
N THR A 83 1.96 8.77 7.42
CA THR A 83 2.37 9.58 8.58
C THR A 83 2.04 8.88 9.89
N LEU A 84 0.80 8.38 10.03
CA LEU A 84 0.36 7.65 11.21
C LEU A 84 1.16 6.35 11.39
N ALA A 85 1.59 5.67 10.32
CA ALA A 85 2.36 4.44 10.44
C ALA A 85 3.69 4.61 11.22
N SER A 86 4.21 5.85 11.28
CA SER A 86 5.44 6.21 12.01
C SER A 86 5.21 6.73 13.44
N THR A 87 3.98 7.09 13.82
CA THR A 87 3.68 7.71 15.12
C THR A 87 2.57 7.00 15.89
N ASN A 88 1.57 6.50 15.18
CA ASN A 88 0.44 5.76 15.70
C ASN A 88 0.03 4.65 14.70
N PRO A 89 0.74 3.50 14.70
CA PRO A 89 0.41 2.37 13.84
C PRO A 89 -1.03 1.88 13.97
N ALA A 90 -1.62 2.03 15.15
CA ALA A 90 -2.99 1.65 15.46
C ALA A 90 -3.98 2.38 14.54
N GLU A 91 -3.88 3.69 14.57
CA GLU A 91 -4.71 4.59 13.79
C GLU A 91 -4.39 4.48 12.30
N SER A 92 -3.14 4.18 11.94
CA SER A 92 -2.76 3.93 10.55
C SER A 92 -3.53 2.74 9.94
N TYR A 93 -3.68 1.63 10.67
CA TYR A 93 -4.47 0.49 10.21
C TYR A 93 -5.97 0.79 10.15
N HIS A 94 -6.47 1.54 11.12
CA HIS A 94 -7.84 2.02 11.14
C HIS A 94 -8.15 2.86 9.88
N GLU A 95 -7.28 3.81 9.55
CA GLU A 95 -7.38 4.65 8.35
C GLU A 95 -7.22 3.84 7.05
N LEU A 96 -6.36 2.82 7.04
CA LEU A 96 -6.21 1.92 5.89
C LEU A 96 -7.51 1.15 5.59
N ALA A 97 -8.27 0.73 6.61
CA ALA A 97 -9.57 0.10 6.40
C ALA A 97 -10.55 1.06 5.68
N PHE A 98 -10.55 2.34 6.05
CA PHE A 98 -11.39 3.36 5.39
C PHE A 98 -10.97 3.69 3.97
N LEU A 99 -9.68 3.55 3.64
CA LEU A 99 -9.21 3.70 2.26
C LEU A 99 -9.98 2.76 1.32
N TYR A 100 -10.21 1.51 1.72
CA TYR A 100 -10.93 0.53 0.90
C TYR A 100 -12.44 0.76 0.86
N ASP A 101 -13.03 1.21 1.97
CA ASP A 101 -14.44 1.63 1.99
C ASP A 101 -14.71 2.78 1.02
N GLY A 102 -13.71 3.65 0.82
CA GLY A 102 -13.76 4.72 -0.15
C GLY A 102 -14.17 4.24 -1.56
N LEU A 103 -13.70 3.07 -1.99
CA LEU A 103 -13.99 2.53 -3.33
C LEU A 103 -15.45 2.09 -3.45
N GLY A 104 -16.04 1.61 -2.36
CA GLY A 104 -17.45 1.25 -2.28
C GLY A 104 -18.36 2.46 -2.42
N ASN A 105 -17.98 3.57 -1.79
CA ASN A 105 -18.78 4.80 -1.73
C ASN A 105 -18.70 5.66 -3.01
N LEU A 106 -17.83 5.35 -3.96
CA LEU A 106 -17.78 6.06 -5.23
C LEU A 106 -19.05 5.79 -6.06
N SER A 107 -19.55 6.84 -6.72
CA SER A 107 -20.62 6.68 -7.72
C SER A 107 -20.14 5.75 -8.84
N SER A 108 -21.08 5.18 -9.61
CA SER A 108 -20.71 4.32 -10.74
C SER A 108 -19.82 5.03 -11.76
N ASN A 109 -20.08 6.32 -12.02
CA ASN A 109 -19.29 7.12 -12.95
C ASN A 109 -17.91 7.42 -12.39
N ASP A 110 -17.83 7.86 -11.13
CA ASP A 110 -16.54 8.17 -10.49
C ASP A 110 -15.67 6.94 -10.39
N PHE A 111 -16.24 5.78 -10.01
CA PHE A 111 -15.48 4.55 -9.95
C PHE A 111 -14.98 4.12 -11.32
N THR A 112 -15.84 4.18 -12.34
CA THR A 112 -15.47 3.79 -13.72
C THR A 112 -14.33 4.66 -14.25
N SER A 113 -14.42 5.98 -14.03
CA SER A 113 -13.35 6.93 -14.35
C SER A 113 -12.07 6.68 -13.56
N PHE A 114 -12.20 6.34 -12.27
CA PHE A 114 -11.06 6.07 -11.38
C PHE A 114 -10.31 4.78 -11.73
N ILE A 115 -10.98 3.76 -12.28
CA ILE A 115 -10.29 2.52 -12.70
C ILE A 115 -9.92 2.50 -14.18
N ASP A 116 -10.23 3.57 -14.93
CA ASP A 116 -9.97 3.65 -16.36
C ASP A 116 -8.45 3.58 -16.64
N PRO A 117 -7.99 2.61 -17.46
CA PRO A 117 -6.58 2.52 -17.85
C PRO A 117 -6.04 3.77 -18.56
N THR A 118 -6.91 4.55 -19.20
CA THR A 118 -6.55 5.80 -19.89
C THR A 118 -6.46 6.99 -18.95
N ASN A 119 -7.00 6.89 -17.73
CA ASN A 119 -6.80 7.88 -16.69
C ASN A 119 -5.45 7.65 -15.99
N HIS A 120 -4.39 8.19 -16.58
CA HIS A 120 -3.02 8.02 -16.09
C HIS A 120 -2.81 8.51 -14.64
N ALA A 121 -3.50 9.59 -14.23
CA ALA A 121 -3.45 10.08 -12.86
C ALA A 121 -4.02 9.06 -11.88
N SER A 122 -5.20 8.51 -12.18
CA SER A 122 -5.78 7.45 -11.37
C SER A 122 -4.95 6.16 -11.38
N GLN A 123 -4.34 5.78 -12.50
CA GLN A 123 -3.42 4.63 -12.53
C GLN A 123 -2.21 4.83 -11.59
N LEU A 124 -1.66 6.04 -11.53
CA LEU A 124 -0.59 6.40 -10.59
C LEU A 124 -1.07 6.41 -9.13
N VAL A 125 -2.30 6.88 -8.86
CA VAL A 125 -2.91 6.80 -7.53
C VAL A 125 -3.05 5.34 -7.10
N ILE A 126 -3.60 4.48 -7.96
CA ILE A 126 -3.75 3.04 -7.71
C ILE A 126 -2.39 2.39 -7.46
N LEU A 127 -1.37 2.72 -8.25
CA LEU A 127 -0.01 2.25 -8.07
C LEU A 127 0.52 2.58 -6.67
N HIS A 128 0.31 3.80 -6.18
CA HIS A 128 0.72 4.20 -4.83
C HIS A 128 -0.10 3.50 -3.74
N MET A 129 -1.39 3.28 -3.95
CA MET A 129 -2.21 2.50 -3.02
C MET A 129 -1.67 1.07 -2.86
N LEU A 130 -1.30 0.41 -3.96
CA LEU A 130 -0.74 -0.95 -3.93
C LEU A 130 0.60 -1.01 -3.18
N VAL A 131 1.43 0.02 -3.33
CA VAL A 131 2.70 0.13 -2.60
C VAL A 131 2.44 0.32 -1.11
N LEU A 132 1.50 1.21 -0.75
CA LEU A 132 1.13 1.45 0.63
C LEU A 132 0.55 0.19 1.29
N GLU A 133 -0.35 -0.52 0.62
CA GLU A 133 -0.90 -1.79 1.10
C GLU A 133 0.21 -2.79 1.37
N PHE A 134 1.17 -2.90 0.45
CA PHE A 134 2.31 -3.79 0.63
C PHE A 134 3.13 -3.42 1.88
N VAL A 135 3.47 -2.14 2.05
CA VAL A 135 4.21 -1.63 3.22
C VAL A 135 3.46 -1.97 4.51
N MET A 136 2.15 -1.74 4.53
CA MET A 136 1.30 -1.99 5.69
C MET A 136 1.05 -3.50 5.92
N SER A 137 1.18 -4.35 4.89
CA SER A 137 1.00 -5.80 5.04
C SER A 137 2.13 -6.49 5.81
N ARG A 138 3.28 -5.82 6.01
CA ARG A 138 4.42 -6.34 6.77
C ARG A 138 4.09 -6.56 8.24
N LYS A 139 3.44 -5.59 8.91
CA LYS A 139 3.18 -5.73 10.35
C LYS A 139 2.11 -6.79 10.66
N ALA A 140 1.20 -7.05 9.72
CA ALA A 140 0.25 -8.17 9.82
C ALA A 140 0.93 -9.55 9.84
N VAL A 141 2.18 -9.67 9.36
CA VAL A 141 2.98 -10.91 9.35
C VAL A 141 3.85 -11.02 10.59
N GLU A 142 4.26 -9.90 11.17
CA GLU A 142 5.06 -9.85 12.40
C GLU A 142 4.23 -10.28 13.63
N GLY A 143 2.93 -9.96 13.67
CA GLY A 143 2.02 -10.39 14.73
C GLY A 143 1.63 -11.88 14.69
N ASP A 144 1.74 -12.54 13.52
CA ASP A 144 1.47 -13.98 13.35
C ASP A 144 2.77 -14.78 13.49
N ASN A 145 3.40 -14.70 14.67
CA ASN A 145 4.60 -15.42 15.11
C ASN A 145 5.28 -16.28 14.05
N ARG A 146 6.04 -15.65 13.13
CA ARG A 146 6.99 -16.29 12.21
C ARG A 146 6.46 -17.58 11.55
N SER A 147 5.14 -17.71 11.33
CA SER A 147 4.57 -18.95 10.82
C SER A 147 5.08 -19.16 9.39
N ALA A 148 5.44 -20.40 9.02
CA ALA A 148 5.92 -20.70 7.67
C ALA A 148 4.90 -20.26 6.60
N SER A 149 3.61 -20.26 6.97
CA SER A 149 2.51 -19.76 6.15
C SER A 149 2.51 -18.23 6.02
N GLY A 150 2.72 -17.48 7.10
CA GLY A 150 2.82 -16.02 7.09
C GLY A 150 3.98 -15.52 6.22
N LYS A 151 5.16 -16.16 6.33
CA LYS A 151 6.33 -15.86 5.49
C LYS A 151 6.06 -16.11 4.01
N LYS A 152 5.47 -17.26 3.66
CA LYS A 152 5.08 -17.59 2.27
C LYS A 152 4.06 -16.60 1.70
N GLY A 153 3.08 -16.19 2.50
CA GLY A 153 2.07 -15.19 2.11
C GLY A 153 2.70 -13.84 1.79
N TYR A 154 3.61 -13.37 2.64
CA TYR A 154 4.33 -12.11 2.42
C TYR A 154 5.14 -12.09 1.12
N TYR A 155 5.92 -13.15 0.84
CA TYR A 155 6.68 -13.25 -0.40
C TYR A 155 5.81 -13.19 -1.64
N ARG A 156 4.66 -13.88 -1.63
CA ARG A 156 3.70 -13.82 -2.74
C ARG A 156 3.13 -12.42 -2.91
N ARG A 157 2.76 -11.75 -1.83
CA ARG A 157 2.30 -10.34 -1.87
C ARG A 157 3.36 -9.44 -2.47
N LYS A 158 4.61 -9.54 -2.02
CA LYS A 158 5.75 -8.78 -2.58
C LYS A 158 5.93 -9.01 -4.08
N ALA A 159 6.00 -10.27 -4.49
CA ALA A 159 6.18 -10.62 -5.90
C ALA A 159 5.04 -10.04 -6.75
N MET A 160 3.82 -10.13 -6.24
CA MET A 160 2.65 -9.60 -6.93
C MET A 160 2.63 -8.07 -6.98
N SER A 161 2.96 -7.37 -5.89
CA SER A 161 3.09 -5.90 -5.88
C SER A 161 4.12 -5.43 -6.89
N LYS A 162 5.26 -6.12 -7.01
CA LYS A 162 6.27 -5.82 -8.04
C LYS A 162 5.72 -5.96 -9.44
N VAL A 163 5.04 -7.07 -9.73
CA VAL A 163 4.42 -7.31 -11.04
C VAL A 163 3.40 -6.23 -11.36
N TRP A 164 2.50 -5.90 -10.42
CA TRP A 164 1.46 -4.90 -10.65
C TRP A 164 2.02 -3.49 -10.87
N VAL A 165 2.99 -3.05 -10.06
CA VAL A 165 3.63 -1.74 -10.24
C VAL A 165 4.34 -1.66 -11.59
N GLN A 166 5.07 -2.70 -11.98
CA GLN A 166 5.71 -2.75 -13.30
C GLN A 166 4.69 -2.76 -14.44
N GLN A 167 3.59 -3.49 -14.30
CA GLN A 167 2.54 -3.55 -15.33
C GLN A 167 1.83 -2.22 -15.51
N ILE A 168 1.53 -1.49 -14.43
CA ILE A 168 0.93 -0.16 -14.51
C ILE A 168 1.91 0.79 -15.22
N LEU A 169 3.16 0.86 -14.75
CA LEU A 169 4.17 1.75 -15.34
C LEU A 169 4.43 1.49 -16.83
N ARG A 170 4.46 0.23 -17.26
CA ARG A 170 4.67 -0.13 -18.67
C ARG A 170 3.54 0.33 -19.59
N LYS A 171 2.33 0.53 -19.05
CA LYS A 171 1.16 0.98 -19.82
C LYS A 171 1.04 2.50 -19.86
N LEU A 172 1.78 3.21 -19.02
CA LEU A 172 1.75 4.67 -18.98
C LEU A 172 2.66 5.26 -20.08
N PRO A 173 2.30 6.43 -20.64
CA PRO A 173 3.22 7.20 -21.46
C PRO A 173 4.49 7.57 -20.69
N VAL A 174 5.58 7.78 -21.42
CA VAL A 174 6.92 7.99 -20.83
C VAL A 174 6.95 9.23 -19.93
N GLU A 175 6.15 10.26 -20.22
CA GLU A 175 6.05 11.48 -19.41
C GLU A 175 5.59 11.19 -17.98
N TYR A 176 4.81 10.14 -17.75
CA TYR A 176 4.26 9.80 -16.43
C TYR A 176 5.20 8.94 -15.59
N TYR A 177 6.33 8.49 -16.14
CA TYR A 177 7.21 7.52 -15.48
C TYR A 177 7.87 8.08 -14.22
N GLU A 178 8.20 9.39 -14.23
CA GLU A 178 8.83 10.07 -13.08
C GLU A 178 7.96 10.03 -11.81
N TYR A 179 6.63 9.96 -11.99
CA TYR A 179 5.67 10.00 -10.91
C TYR A 179 5.53 8.67 -10.18
N GLY A 180 5.88 7.54 -10.82
CA GLY A 180 5.90 6.22 -10.18
C GLY A 180 7.30 5.67 -9.93
N GLU A 181 8.34 6.46 -10.22
CA GLU A 181 9.74 6.06 -10.07
C GLU A 181 10.07 5.67 -8.62
N TRP A 182 9.65 6.47 -7.65
CA TRP A 182 9.92 6.19 -6.23
C TRP A 182 9.32 4.84 -5.83
N SER A 183 8.07 4.58 -6.21
CA SER A 183 7.38 3.31 -5.93
C SER A 183 8.09 2.11 -6.55
N LEU A 184 8.57 2.24 -7.78
CA LEU A 184 9.32 1.19 -8.47
C LEU A 184 10.67 0.93 -7.78
N ARG A 185 11.42 2.00 -7.47
CA ARG A 185 12.70 1.92 -6.76
C ARG A 185 12.52 1.31 -5.37
N PHE A 186 11.49 1.73 -4.65
CA PHE A 186 11.15 1.20 -3.34
C PHE A 186 10.90 -0.31 -3.43
N ILE A 187 9.99 -0.76 -4.31
CA ILE A 187 9.65 -2.19 -4.42
C ILE A 187 10.83 -3.04 -4.89
N ASN A 188 11.65 -2.54 -5.81
CA ASN A 188 12.85 -3.25 -6.27
C ASN A 188 13.97 -3.26 -5.21
N GLY A 189 14.07 -2.21 -4.41
CA GLY A 189 15.04 -2.08 -3.33
C GLY A 189 14.73 -2.98 -2.12
N LEU A 190 13.52 -3.53 -2.04
CA LEU A 190 13.18 -4.59 -1.10
C LEU A 190 13.90 -5.88 -1.50
N ASN A 191 15.20 -6.01 -1.29
CA ASN A 191 15.89 -7.30 -1.29
C ASN A 191 15.87 -7.84 0.14
N TYR A 192 15.07 -8.89 0.37
CA TYR A 192 15.10 -9.64 1.62
C TYR A 192 15.10 -11.12 1.26
N SER A 193 16.22 -11.79 1.57
CA SER A 193 16.28 -13.20 1.92
C SER A 193 16.02 -13.27 3.42
N PHE A 194 15.15 -14.18 3.88
CA PHE A 194 14.97 -14.47 5.30
C PHE A 194 16.03 -15.47 5.81
N ASP A 195 17.15 -15.66 5.09
CA ASP A 195 18.14 -16.69 5.43
C ASP A 195 19.22 -16.20 6.42
N ASP A 196 19.30 -14.91 6.73
CA ASP A 196 20.20 -14.39 7.78
C ASP A 196 19.52 -13.30 8.61
N GLU A 197 19.47 -13.48 9.94
CA GLU A 197 18.81 -12.58 10.89
C GLU A 197 19.45 -11.17 10.95
N ASP A 198 20.66 -10.99 10.40
CA ASP A 198 21.42 -9.74 10.48
C ASP A 198 21.33 -8.86 9.22
N GLN A 199 20.79 -9.37 8.11
CA GLN A 199 20.65 -8.58 6.86
C GLN A 199 19.36 -7.73 6.82
N VAL A 200 18.47 -7.95 7.78
CA VAL A 200 17.19 -7.22 7.92
C VAL A 200 17.41 -5.73 8.23
N TRP A 201 18.58 -5.38 8.78
CA TRP A 201 18.90 -4.04 9.32
C TRP A 201 19.91 -3.24 8.51
N LYS A 202 20.34 -3.70 7.33
CA LYS A 202 21.13 -2.86 6.43
C LYS A 202 20.25 -2.35 5.28
N PRO A 203 19.63 -1.18 5.45
CA PRO A 203 19.03 -0.52 4.31
C PRO A 203 20.17 -0.12 3.35
N PHE A 204 20.22 -0.75 2.18
CA PHE A 204 20.46 0.05 0.97
C PHE A 204 19.14 0.80 0.78
N PHE A 205 18.87 1.92 1.47
CA PHE A 205 19.62 3.17 1.45
C PHE A 205 19.89 3.73 2.86
N LEU A 206 21.03 4.44 3.01
CA LEU A 206 21.44 5.30 4.14
C LEU A 206 22.31 4.66 5.24
N SER A 207 23.40 3.98 4.86
CA SER A 207 24.61 4.14 5.65
C SER A 207 25.54 5.15 4.96
N HIS A 208 25.68 6.32 5.58
CA HIS A 208 26.78 7.27 5.37
C HIS A 208 26.91 7.91 3.97
N GLY A 209 25.96 8.77 3.58
CA GLY A 209 26.24 9.99 2.80
C GLY A 209 27.23 9.92 1.62
N ARG A 210 27.32 8.80 0.88
CA ARG A 210 28.10 8.68 -0.35
C ARG A 210 27.37 7.78 -1.34
N THR A 211 26.86 8.39 -2.38
CA THR A 211 26.49 7.73 -3.63
C THR A 211 27.75 7.20 -4.30
N LEU A 212 27.99 5.89 -4.26
CA LEU A 212 28.77 5.24 -5.30
C LEU A 212 27.76 4.80 -6.37
N ILE A 213 27.60 5.66 -7.37
CA ILE A 213 27.04 5.28 -8.66
C ILE A 213 28.00 4.23 -9.24
N PRO A 214 27.57 3.00 -9.54
CA PRO A 214 28.36 2.15 -10.42
C PRO A 214 28.40 2.85 -11.77
N ALA A 215 29.56 3.40 -12.11
CA ALA A 215 29.79 3.93 -13.44
C ALA A 215 29.64 2.78 -14.44
N GLY A 216 28.60 2.87 -15.27
CA GLY A 216 28.46 2.05 -16.47
C GLY A 216 27.64 0.77 -16.31
N GLU A 217 26.34 0.89 -16.12
CA GLU A 217 25.41 -0.01 -16.82
C GLU A 217 24.28 0.84 -17.41
N THR A 218 24.45 1.14 -18.70
CA THR A 218 23.39 1.57 -19.59
C THR A 218 22.22 0.61 -19.45
N LEU A 219 21.06 1.13 -19.01
CA LEU A 219 19.77 0.45 -19.09
C LEU A 219 19.45 0.21 -20.57
N SER A 220 19.94 -0.89 -21.12
CA SER A 220 19.46 -1.43 -22.38
C SER A 220 18.05 -1.95 -22.15
N LEU A 221 17.08 -1.23 -22.69
CA LEU A 221 15.71 -1.68 -22.90
C LEU A 221 15.73 -2.96 -23.75
N ALA A 222 15.75 -4.12 -23.10
CA ALA A 222 15.43 -5.38 -23.75
C ALA A 222 13.90 -5.45 -23.89
N VAL A 223 13.43 -5.10 -25.08
CA VAL A 223 12.11 -5.45 -25.59
C VAL A 223 12.04 -6.96 -25.75
N ILE A 224 11.15 -7.61 -25.00
CA ILE A 224 10.50 -8.89 -25.36
C ILE A 224 9.05 -8.79 -24.93
#